data_AF-A0A7C5X463-F1
#
_entry.id   AF-A0A7C5X463-F1
#
_cell.length_a   1.000
_cell.length_b   1.000
_cell.length_c   1.000
_cell.angle_alpha   90.00
_cell.angle_beta   90.00
_cell.angle_gamma   90.00
#
_symmetry.space_group_name_H-M   'P 1'
#
loop_
_entity.id
_entity.type
_entity.pdbx_description
1 polymer ?
#
loop_
_entity_poly.entity_id
_entity_poly.type
_entity_poly.pdbx_seq_one_letter_code
_entity_poly.pdbx_strand_id
1 'polypeptide(L)'
;MDEPLPLWRRLKGRFWESLEFWVLPPPVQEFIVESSVVLSPLFGLLKVDTPIPYAEYSWEHNCKGSKLKDWWKESLKQISKELLKDQVVVPLVGRQEEGLLDLGTAHKVVRFFFYRKGQKVINPQPHRAYLLRYIAEKRLSLEELSRLNFYDYRVKEIEEKGRLIRVIVEGQGAYI
;
A
#
# COMPACT_ATOMS: atom_id res chain seq x y z
N MET A 1 24.78 16.11 -9.70
CA MET A 1 23.65 15.67 -8.86
C MET A 1 22.73 14.89 -9.75
N ASP A 2 22.30 13.70 -9.34
CA ASP A 2 21.29 12.95 -10.08
C ASP A 2 20.00 13.76 -10.17
N GLU A 3 19.39 13.77 -11.35
CA GLU A 3 18.11 14.43 -11.59
C GLU A 3 17.03 13.83 -10.67
N PRO A 4 16.18 14.65 -10.02
CA PRO A 4 15.03 14.15 -9.28
C PRO A 4 14.15 13.28 -10.20
N LEU A 5 13.82 12.08 -9.74
CA LEU A 5 12.92 11.17 -10.47
C LEU A 5 11.66 10.93 -9.63
N PRO A 6 10.52 10.61 -10.28
CA PRO A 6 9.31 10.21 -9.57
C PRO A 6 9.58 9.13 -8.52
N LEU A 7 8.93 9.23 -7.37
CA LEU A 7 9.12 8.36 -6.22
C LEU A 7 8.99 6.87 -6.58
N TRP A 8 8.02 6.49 -7.42
CA TRP A 8 7.87 5.10 -7.89
C TRP A 8 9.08 4.56 -8.66
N ARG A 9 9.91 5.41 -9.28
CA ARG A 9 11.18 5.00 -9.93
C ARG A 9 12.34 4.85 -8.95
N ARG A 10 12.26 5.53 -7.81
CA ARG A 10 13.34 5.58 -6.81
C ARG A 10 13.18 4.51 -5.75
N LEU A 11 11.95 4.14 -5.42
CA LEU A 11 11.68 3.07 -4.48
C LEU A 11 11.96 1.70 -5.11
N LYS A 12 12.61 0.84 -4.32
CA LYS A 12 12.96 -0.53 -4.68
C LYS A 12 12.15 -1.53 -3.86
N GLY A 13 12.10 -2.78 -4.31
CA GLY A 13 11.52 -3.89 -3.58
C GLY A 13 10.33 -4.53 -4.28
N ARG A 14 9.94 -5.70 -3.77
CA ARG A 14 8.99 -6.61 -4.40
C ARG A 14 7.64 -5.99 -4.77
N PHE A 15 7.16 -5.01 -3.98
CA PHE A 15 5.93 -4.29 -4.29
C PHE A 15 6.08 -3.46 -5.57
N TRP A 16 7.08 -2.57 -5.63
CA TRP A 16 7.30 -1.69 -6.78
C TRP A 16 7.70 -2.45 -8.04
N GLU A 17 8.51 -3.50 -7.89
CA GLU A 17 8.86 -4.43 -8.97
C GLU A 17 7.60 -5.10 -9.56
N SER A 18 6.65 -5.52 -8.72
CA SER A 18 5.42 -6.21 -9.16
C SER A 18 4.32 -5.25 -9.60
N LEU A 19 4.36 -3.99 -9.14
CA LEU A 19 3.41 -2.96 -9.56
C LEU A 19 3.61 -2.60 -11.03
N GLU A 20 4.86 -2.64 -11.50
CA GLU A 20 5.24 -2.35 -12.88
C GLU A 20 4.60 -1.03 -13.37
N PHE A 21 4.63 0.00 -12.52
CA PHE A 21 3.84 1.22 -12.71
C PHE A 21 4.00 1.85 -14.11
N TRP A 22 5.19 1.77 -14.69
CA TRP A 22 5.55 2.34 -15.99
C TRP A 22 4.82 1.72 -17.19
N VAL A 23 4.33 0.47 -17.10
CA VAL A 23 3.55 -0.16 -18.18
C VAL A 23 2.05 -0.05 -17.99
N LEU A 24 1.58 0.49 -16.85
CA LEU A 24 0.15 0.59 -16.61
C LEU A 24 -0.49 1.58 -17.60
N PRO A 25 -1.73 1.35 -18.06
CA PRO A 25 -2.44 2.33 -18.89
C PRO A 25 -2.53 3.69 -18.20
N PRO A 26 -2.47 4.83 -18.91
CA PRO A 26 -2.50 6.16 -18.29
C PRO A 26 -3.66 6.38 -17.30
N PRO A 27 -4.92 5.98 -17.58
CA PRO A 27 -6.01 6.14 -16.62
C PRO A 27 -5.84 5.33 -15.33
N VAL A 28 -5.03 4.27 -15.36
CA VAL A 28 -4.71 3.45 -14.19
C VAL A 28 -3.60 4.12 -13.38
N GLN A 29 -2.58 4.68 -14.04
CA GLN A 29 -1.53 5.45 -13.40
C GLN A 29 -2.09 6.67 -12.67
N GLU A 30 -2.95 7.45 -13.35
CA GLU A 30 -3.62 8.63 -12.80
C GLU A 30 -4.40 8.30 -11.53
N PHE A 31 -5.21 7.24 -11.55
CA PHE A 31 -5.95 6.80 -10.36
C PHE A 31 -5.03 6.48 -9.19
N ILE A 32 -3.94 5.76 -9.45
CA ILE A 32 -2.99 5.38 -8.40
C ILE A 32 -2.34 6.64 -7.81
N VAL A 33 -1.95 7.62 -8.63
CA VAL A 33 -1.36 8.89 -8.16
C VAL A 33 -2.37 9.68 -7.33
N GLU A 34 -3.60 9.81 -7.79
CA GLU A 34 -4.65 10.58 -7.11
C GLU A 34 -5.07 9.93 -5.79
N SER A 35 -5.21 8.60 -5.78
CA SER A 35 -5.81 7.85 -4.66
C SER A 35 -4.80 7.29 -3.66
N SER A 36 -3.50 7.37 -3.96
CA SER A 36 -2.46 6.79 -3.10
C SER A 36 -1.57 7.83 -2.44
N VAL A 37 -1.03 7.44 -1.29
CA VAL A 37 0.10 8.10 -0.63
C VAL A 37 1.13 7.04 -0.22
N VAL A 38 2.41 7.42 -0.24
CA VAL A 38 3.52 6.52 0.02
C VAL A 38 4.33 7.01 1.21
N LEU A 39 4.63 6.08 2.11
CA LEU A 39 5.53 6.29 3.23
C LEU A 39 6.99 6.31 2.75
N SER A 40 7.71 7.39 3.06
CA SER A 40 9.11 7.62 2.73
C SER A 40 9.92 7.90 4.01
N PRO A 41 11.01 7.16 4.27
CA PRO A 41 11.87 7.40 5.45
C PRO A 41 12.44 8.81 5.55
N LEU A 42 12.69 9.46 4.41
CA LEU A 42 13.25 10.81 4.38
C LEU A 42 12.21 11.92 4.35
N PHE A 43 11.08 11.67 3.68
CA PHE A 43 10.12 12.72 3.34
C PHE A 43 8.75 12.54 4.01
N GLY A 44 8.58 11.50 4.83
CA GLY A 44 7.33 11.21 5.52
C GLY A 44 6.28 10.61 4.58
N LEU A 45 5.36 11.42 4.06
CA LEU A 45 4.30 10.99 3.15
C LEU A 45 4.37 11.77 1.84
N LEU A 46 4.39 11.05 0.72
CA LEU A 46 4.52 11.62 -0.62
C LEU A 46 3.49 11.03 -1.58
N LYS A 47 3.24 11.74 -2.68
CA LYS A 47 2.54 11.19 -3.84
C LYS A 47 3.47 10.28 -4.64
N VAL A 48 2.87 9.35 -5.37
CA VAL A 48 3.57 8.30 -6.13
C VAL A 48 4.51 8.90 -7.18
N ASP A 49 4.12 10.02 -7.77
CA ASP A 49 4.81 10.73 -8.85
C ASP A 49 5.73 11.87 -8.35
N THR A 50 5.80 12.11 -7.04
CA THR A 50 6.61 13.22 -6.50
C THR A 50 8.09 13.04 -6.89
N PRO A 51 8.72 14.03 -7.56
CA PRO A 51 10.13 13.96 -7.88
C PRO A 51 11.00 14.02 -6.62
N ILE A 52 11.86 13.02 -6.43
CA ILE A 52 12.78 12.95 -5.29
C ILE A 52 14.21 12.63 -5.75
N PRO A 53 15.23 13.14 -5.02
CA PRO A 53 16.60 12.74 -5.24
C PRO A 53 16.80 11.27 -4.90
N TYR A 54 17.87 10.66 -5.44
CA TYR A 54 18.29 9.34 -4.99
C TYR A 54 18.79 9.40 -3.55
N ALA A 55 18.28 8.50 -2.71
CA ALA A 55 18.78 8.34 -1.36
C ALA A 55 18.46 6.93 -0.82
N GLU A 56 19.47 6.22 -0.31
CA GLU A 56 19.30 4.88 0.26
C GLU A 56 19.08 4.93 1.77
N TYR A 57 17.90 5.39 2.18
CA TYR A 57 17.51 5.38 3.59
C TYR A 57 16.37 4.41 3.87
N SER A 58 16.43 3.77 5.02
CA SER A 58 15.40 2.91 5.57
C SER A 58 14.90 3.45 6.91
N TRP A 59 13.75 2.98 7.36
CA TRP A 59 13.16 3.32 8.66
C TRP A 59 14.07 3.02 9.87
N GLU A 60 15.08 2.17 9.69
CA GLU A 60 16.05 1.77 10.73
C GLU A 60 17.28 2.67 10.80
N HIS A 61 17.48 3.59 9.85
CA HIS A 61 18.57 4.56 9.91
C HIS A 61 18.35 5.58 11.01
N ASN A 62 19.44 6.14 11.55
CA ASN A 62 19.40 7.11 12.64
C ASN A 62 19.48 8.56 12.13
N CYS A 63 18.69 9.44 12.75
CA CYS A 63 18.77 10.89 12.65
C CYS A 63 18.84 11.47 14.06
N LYS A 64 19.90 12.23 14.37
CA LYS A 64 20.22 12.78 15.71
C LYS A 64 20.01 11.78 16.86
N GLY A 65 20.48 10.54 16.69
CA GLY A 65 20.42 9.49 17.72
C GLY A 65 19.09 8.76 17.85
N SER A 66 18.07 9.07 17.03
CA SER A 66 16.79 8.36 16.98
C SER A 66 16.59 7.68 15.62
N LYS A 67 15.93 6.53 15.58
CA LYS A 67 15.57 5.90 14.29
C LYS A 67 14.58 6.78 13.53
N LEU A 68 14.66 6.79 12.19
CA LEU A 68 13.75 7.57 11.35
C LEU A 68 12.28 7.24 11.60
N LYS A 69 11.95 5.97 11.88
CA LYS A 69 10.56 5.59 12.24
C LYS A 69 10.06 6.27 13.51
N ASP A 70 10.91 6.40 14.52
CA ASP A 70 10.55 6.99 15.80
C ASP A 70 10.50 8.51 15.69
N TRP A 71 11.43 9.09 14.92
CA TRP A 71 11.41 10.50 14.56
C TRP A 71 10.10 10.92 13.89
N TRP A 72 9.66 10.14 12.90
CA TRP A 72 8.49 10.48 12.09
C TRP A 72 7.15 10.13 12.73
N LYS A 73 7.13 9.24 13.72
CA LYS A 73 5.91 8.59 14.22
C LYS A 73 4.78 9.57 14.58
N GLU A 74 5.08 10.57 15.39
CA GLU A 74 4.06 11.53 15.85
C GLU A 74 3.55 12.41 14.69
N SER A 75 4.46 12.92 13.86
CA SER A 75 4.10 13.73 12.69
C SER A 75 3.26 12.93 11.69
N LEU A 76 3.64 11.68 11.41
CA LEU A 76 2.90 10.81 10.48
C LEU A 76 1.51 10.48 11.00
N LYS A 77 1.37 10.21 12.30
CA LYS A 77 0.05 10.01 12.92
C LYS A 77 -0.83 11.25 12.79
N GLN A 78 -0.31 12.43 13.11
CA GLN A 78 -1.07 13.66 12.99
C GLN A 78 -1.51 13.93 11.55
N ILE A 79 -0.60 13.79 10.58
CA ILE A 79 -0.89 14.02 9.16
C ILE A 79 -1.92 13.00 8.65
N SER A 80 -1.69 11.71 8.93
CA SER A 80 -2.58 10.64 8.44
C SER A 80 -3.97 10.71 9.05
N LYS A 81 -4.10 11.14 10.30
CA LYS A 81 -5.41 11.34 10.95
C LYS A 81 -6.30 12.30 10.16
N GLU A 82 -5.76 13.43 9.73
CA GLU A 82 -6.52 14.41 8.94
C GLU A 82 -6.69 13.96 7.50
N LEU A 83 -5.62 13.48 6.88
CA LEU A 83 -5.62 13.05 5.47
C LEU A 83 -6.59 11.91 5.19
N LEU A 84 -6.71 10.95 6.12
CA LEU A 84 -7.49 9.73 5.94
C LEU A 84 -8.90 9.84 6.55
N LYS A 85 -9.26 11.02 7.07
CA LYS A 85 -10.56 11.25 7.71
C LYS A 85 -11.70 10.97 6.73
N ASP A 86 -12.65 10.15 7.19
CA ASP A 86 -13.84 9.75 6.44
C ASP A 86 -13.54 9.02 5.10
N GLN A 87 -12.29 8.61 4.88
CA GLN A 87 -11.89 7.85 3.69
C GLN A 87 -12.01 6.34 3.90
N VAL A 88 -12.16 5.61 2.80
CA VAL A 88 -11.91 4.17 2.75
C VAL A 88 -10.42 3.96 2.54
N VAL A 89 -9.75 3.37 3.52
CA VAL A 89 -8.30 3.16 3.49
C VAL A 89 -8.00 1.70 3.23
N VAL A 90 -7.12 1.44 2.25
CA VAL A 90 -6.58 0.10 1.96
C VAL A 90 -5.08 0.10 2.27
N PRO A 91 -4.64 -0.32 3.47
CA PRO A 91 -3.22 -0.34 3.80
C PRO A 91 -2.50 -1.44 3.00
N LEU A 92 -1.62 -1.02 2.08
CA LEU A 92 -0.76 -1.91 1.29
C LEU A 92 0.66 -2.05 1.88
N VAL A 93 0.87 -1.52 3.09
CA VAL A 93 2.17 -1.50 3.77
C VAL A 93 2.30 -2.65 4.79
N GLY A 94 3.51 -2.88 5.30
CA GLY A 94 3.74 -3.85 6.38
C GLY A 94 3.12 -3.37 7.71
N ARG A 95 3.02 -4.28 8.69
CA ARG A 95 2.46 -3.93 10.02
C ARG A 95 3.26 -2.84 10.74
N GLN A 96 4.57 -2.80 10.54
CA GLN A 96 5.43 -1.81 11.19
C GLN A 96 5.15 -0.41 10.63
N GLU A 97 5.08 -0.29 9.30
CA GLU A 97 4.77 0.95 8.61
C GLU A 97 3.32 1.40 8.84
N GLU A 98 2.37 0.46 8.88
CA GLU A 98 0.97 0.77 9.24
C GLU A 98 0.89 1.38 10.65
N GLY A 99 1.75 0.94 11.58
CA GLY A 99 1.85 1.49 12.93
C GLY A 99 2.36 2.94 13.02
N LEU A 100 2.86 3.51 11.91
CA LEU A 100 3.21 4.92 11.79
C LEU A 100 2.00 5.81 11.45
N LEU A 101 0.88 5.21 11.08
CA LEU A 101 -0.32 5.92 10.66
C LEU A 101 -1.39 5.89 11.76
N ASP A 102 -2.21 6.94 11.81
CA ASP A 102 -3.46 6.95 12.55
C ASP A 102 -4.62 6.68 11.59
N LEU A 103 -5.19 5.48 11.68
CA LEU A 103 -6.37 5.07 10.91
C LEU A 103 -7.67 5.26 11.72
N GLY A 104 -7.59 5.88 12.90
CA GLY A 104 -8.66 6.05 13.85
C GLY A 104 -9.77 6.98 13.39
N THR A 105 -9.57 7.76 12.34
CA THR A 105 -10.55 8.67 11.71
C THR A 105 -11.04 8.19 10.34
N ALA A 106 -10.52 7.09 9.83
CA ALA A 106 -10.98 6.51 8.57
C ALA A 106 -12.43 6.02 8.68
N HIS A 107 -13.19 6.14 7.59
CA HIS A 107 -14.55 5.60 7.49
C HIS A 107 -14.53 4.07 7.55
N LYS A 108 -13.69 3.46 6.69
CA LYS A 108 -13.41 2.02 6.67
C LYS A 108 -11.93 1.77 6.47
N VAL A 109 -11.44 0.68 7.05
CA VAL A 109 -10.09 0.15 6.81
C VAL A 109 -10.23 -1.25 6.26
N VAL A 110 -9.76 -1.47 5.03
CA VAL A 110 -9.84 -2.76 4.33
C VAL A 110 -8.48 -3.44 4.35
N ARG A 111 -8.37 -4.57 5.04
CA ARG A 111 -7.14 -5.35 5.14
C ARG A 111 -7.26 -6.65 4.37
N PHE A 112 -6.35 -6.87 3.44
CA PHE A 112 -6.28 -8.09 2.63
C PHE A 112 -5.28 -9.08 3.22
N PHE A 113 -5.69 -10.34 3.30
CA PHE A 113 -4.89 -11.46 3.77
C PHE A 113 -4.82 -12.51 2.67
N PHE A 114 -3.61 -12.79 2.21
CA PHE A 114 -3.37 -13.70 1.09
C PHE A 114 -3.00 -15.09 1.58
N TYR A 115 -3.63 -16.10 1.01
CA TYR A 115 -3.38 -17.51 1.25
C TYR A 115 -3.11 -18.24 -0.08
N ARG A 116 -2.22 -19.23 -0.05
CA ARG A 116 -1.89 -20.11 -1.17
C ARG A 116 -2.01 -21.54 -0.67
N LYS A 117 -2.92 -22.33 -1.27
CA LYS A 117 -3.18 -23.73 -0.88
C LYS A 117 -3.37 -23.90 0.64
N GLY A 118 -4.22 -23.06 1.25
CA GLY A 118 -4.51 -23.05 2.68
C GLY A 118 -3.44 -22.42 3.58
N GLN A 119 -2.27 -22.06 3.04
CA GLN A 119 -1.17 -21.47 3.81
C GLN A 119 -1.09 -19.96 3.63
N LYS A 120 -0.88 -19.23 4.71
CA LYS A 120 -0.74 -17.76 4.65
C LYS A 120 0.54 -17.38 3.91
N VAL A 121 0.44 -16.44 2.97
CA VAL A 121 1.60 -15.91 2.22
C VAL A 121 2.50 -15.12 3.17
N ILE A 122 3.80 -15.49 3.22
CA ILE A 122 4.81 -14.88 4.10
C ILE A 122 5.20 -13.48 3.60
N ASN A 123 5.41 -13.33 2.27
CA ASN A 123 5.75 -12.05 1.65
C ASN A 123 4.63 -11.58 0.72
N PRO A 124 3.63 -10.85 1.23
CA PRO A 124 2.46 -10.45 0.45
C PRO A 124 2.70 -9.23 -0.45
N GLN A 125 3.92 -8.70 -0.54
CA GLN A 125 4.20 -7.46 -1.28
C GLN A 125 3.86 -7.55 -2.79
N PRO A 126 4.19 -8.64 -3.50
CA PRO A 126 3.71 -8.84 -4.87
C PRO A 126 2.19 -8.83 -4.96
N HIS A 127 1.50 -9.60 -4.11
CA HIS A 127 0.03 -9.69 -4.10
C HIS A 127 -0.64 -8.35 -3.85
N ARG A 128 -0.06 -7.51 -2.99
CA ARG A 128 -0.53 -6.16 -2.71
C ARG A 128 -0.37 -5.23 -3.91
N ALA A 129 0.71 -5.38 -4.67
CA ALA A 129 0.90 -4.62 -5.91
C ALA A 129 -0.15 -5.00 -6.96
N TYR A 130 -0.39 -6.30 -7.15
CA TYR A 130 -1.43 -6.78 -8.06
C TYR A 130 -2.84 -6.41 -7.60
N LEU A 131 -3.10 -6.42 -6.30
CA LEU A 131 -4.33 -5.90 -5.72
C LEU A 131 -4.54 -4.43 -6.09
N LEU A 132 -3.52 -3.57 -5.94
CA LEU A 132 -3.61 -2.16 -6.31
C LEU A 132 -3.90 -1.99 -7.80
N ARG A 133 -3.20 -2.73 -8.66
CA ARG A 133 -3.45 -2.73 -10.12
C ARG A 133 -4.90 -3.10 -10.40
N TYR A 134 -5.39 -4.18 -9.80
CA TYR A 134 -6.75 -4.65 -10.02
C TYR A 134 -7.81 -3.63 -9.57
N ILE A 135 -7.64 -3.04 -8.38
CA ILE A 135 -8.53 -1.98 -7.89
C ILE A 135 -8.52 -0.79 -8.85
N ALA A 136 -7.34 -0.37 -9.32
CA ALA A 136 -7.20 0.78 -10.22
C ALA A 136 -7.77 0.52 -11.62
N GLU A 137 -7.56 -0.68 -12.17
CA GLU A 137 -8.05 -1.10 -13.48
C GLU A 137 -9.57 -1.27 -13.51
N LYS A 138 -10.14 -1.84 -12.43
CA LYS A 138 -11.57 -2.16 -12.35
C LYS A 138 -12.39 -1.09 -11.63
N ARG A 139 -11.74 -0.11 -11.02
CA ARG A 139 -12.36 0.93 -10.17
C ARG A 139 -13.29 0.32 -9.12
N LEU A 140 -12.82 -0.77 -8.49
CA LEU A 140 -13.61 -1.54 -7.53
C LEU A 140 -14.08 -0.67 -6.36
N SER A 141 -15.38 -0.74 -6.08
CA SER A 141 -15.95 -0.23 -4.83
C SER A 141 -15.88 -1.27 -3.71
N LEU A 142 -16.26 -0.87 -2.48
CA LEU A 142 -16.33 -1.78 -1.33
C LEU A 142 -17.33 -2.92 -1.54
N GLU A 143 -18.46 -2.64 -2.18
CA GLU A 143 -19.53 -3.58 -2.45
C GLU A 143 -19.11 -4.64 -3.48
N GLU A 144 -18.11 -4.31 -4.30
CA GLU A 144 -17.60 -5.15 -5.38
C GLU A 144 -16.38 -5.98 -4.98
N LEU A 145 -15.94 -5.92 -3.72
CA LEU A 145 -14.77 -6.68 -3.25
C LEU A 145 -14.87 -8.17 -3.57
N SER A 146 -16.07 -8.76 -3.51
CA SER A 146 -16.32 -10.17 -3.85
C SER A 146 -15.99 -10.53 -5.31
N ARG A 147 -15.98 -9.54 -6.21
CA ARG A 147 -15.64 -9.72 -7.63
C ARG A 147 -14.13 -9.83 -7.86
N LEU A 148 -13.31 -9.51 -6.86
CA LEU A 148 -11.87 -9.54 -7.00
C LEU A 148 -11.38 -10.93 -7.42
N ASN A 149 -10.72 -10.95 -8.57
CA ASN A 149 -10.02 -12.10 -9.11
C ASN A 149 -8.77 -11.63 -9.84
N PHE A 150 -7.58 -12.00 -9.37
CA PHE A 150 -6.35 -11.73 -10.11
C PHE A 150 -5.49 -12.98 -10.08
N TYR A 151 -4.88 -13.32 -11.21
CA TYR A 151 -4.26 -14.64 -11.42
C TYR A 151 -5.24 -15.79 -11.07
N ASP A 152 -4.83 -16.68 -10.18
CA ASP A 152 -5.62 -17.75 -9.61
C ASP A 152 -6.18 -17.40 -8.21
N TYR A 153 -6.00 -16.17 -7.74
CA TYR A 153 -6.50 -15.70 -6.45
C TYR A 153 -7.94 -15.20 -6.57
N ARG A 154 -8.78 -15.60 -5.62
CA ARG A 154 -10.18 -15.14 -5.48
C ARG A 154 -10.50 -14.83 -4.04
N VAL A 155 -11.50 -13.98 -3.82
CA VAL A 155 -12.03 -13.77 -2.47
C VAL A 155 -12.68 -15.04 -1.96
N LYS A 156 -12.22 -15.49 -0.80
CA LYS A 156 -12.77 -16.63 -0.07
C LYS A 156 -13.79 -16.19 0.97
N GLU A 157 -13.47 -15.13 1.69
CA GLU A 157 -14.24 -14.68 2.85
C GLU A 157 -14.04 -13.17 3.06
N ILE A 158 -15.12 -12.50 3.47
CA ILE A 158 -15.13 -11.11 3.87
C ILE A 158 -15.74 -11.04 5.27
N GLU A 159 -14.96 -10.59 6.24
CA GLU A 159 -15.38 -10.37 7.62
C GLU A 159 -15.47 -8.87 7.88
N GLU A 160 -16.62 -8.38 8.33
CA GLU A 160 -16.80 -6.99 8.72
C GLU A 160 -16.98 -6.84 10.23
N LYS A 161 -16.15 -5.99 10.85
CA LYS A 161 -16.22 -5.67 12.27
C LYS A 161 -16.09 -4.17 12.48
N GLY A 162 -17.23 -3.49 12.58
CA GLY A 162 -17.29 -2.04 12.75
C GLY A 162 -16.68 -1.32 11.55
N ARG A 163 -15.51 -0.69 11.73
CA ARG A 163 -14.79 0.01 10.66
C ARG A 163 -13.78 -0.86 9.92
N LEU A 164 -13.48 -2.05 10.45
CA LEU A 164 -12.51 -2.96 9.85
C LEU A 164 -13.23 -3.94 8.93
N ILE A 165 -12.79 -4.00 7.67
CA ILE A 165 -13.15 -5.04 6.71
C ILE A 165 -11.92 -5.91 6.51
N ARG A 166 -12.03 -7.21 6.77
CA ARG A 166 -10.99 -8.19 6.55
C ARG A 166 -11.37 -9.05 5.35
N VAL A 167 -10.54 -9.01 4.32
CA VAL A 167 -10.74 -9.75 3.07
C VAL A 167 -9.72 -10.86 2.98
N ILE A 168 -10.16 -12.11 2.96
CA ILE A 168 -9.32 -13.28 2.78
C ILE A 168 -9.35 -13.64 1.30
N VAL A 169 -8.16 -13.65 0.70
CA VAL A 169 -7.96 -13.93 -0.72
C VAL A 169 -7.12 -15.20 -0.83
N GLU A 170 -7.62 -16.21 -1.53
CA GLU A 170 -6.94 -17.51 -1.65
C GLU A 170 -6.69 -17.88 -3.11
N GLY A 171 -5.45 -18.32 -3.39
CA GLY A 171 -5.02 -18.84 -4.69
C GLY A 171 -4.75 -20.35 -4.65
N GLN A 172 -4.91 -21.00 -5.81
CA GLN A 172 -4.62 -22.42 -6.00
C GLN A 172 -3.10 -22.72 -6.09
N GLY A 173 -2.28 -21.68 -6.19
CA GLY A 173 -0.83 -21.73 -6.25
C GLY A 173 -0.27 -22.00 -7.65
N ALA A 174 -1.03 -21.67 -8.69
CA ALA A 174 -0.59 -21.70 -10.08
C ALA A 174 0.30 -20.51 -10.44
N TYR A 175 0.14 -19.37 -9.74
CA TYR A 175 0.91 -18.15 -9.95
C TYR A 175 1.39 -17.58 -8.60
N ILE A 176 2.54 -16.88 -8.65
CA ILE A 176 3.24 -16.21 -7.52
C ILE A 176 3.54 -17.15 -6.35
#